data_AF-A0A4Q6GGQ0-F1
#
_entry.id   AF-A0A4Q6GGQ0-F1
#
_cell.length_a   1.000
_cell.length_b   1.000
_cell.length_c   1.000
_cell.angle_alpha   90.00
_cell.angle_beta   90.00
_cell.angle_gamma   90.00
#
_symmetry.space_group_name_H-M   'P 1'
#
loop_
_entity.id
_entity.type
_entity.pdbx_description
1 polymer ?
#
loop_
_entity_poly.entity_id
_entity_poly.type
_entity_poly.pdbx_seq_one_letter_code
_entity_poly.pdbx_strand_id
1 'polypeptide(L)' 'AWFAGSEFSAADIQMSFALEAAASRGGLGGQYPKLTAFLARIHARPAYARALERGGEYAYAR' A
#
# COMPACT_ATOMS: atom_id res chain seq x y z
N ALA A 1 -11.80 5.06 -4.75
CA ALA A 1 -11.25 6.35 -4.29
C ALA A 1 -9.81 6.16 -3.82
N TRP A 2 -8.94 7.06 -4.22
CA TRP A 2 -7.54 7.18 -3.81
C TRP A 2 -7.39 8.28 -2.76
N PHE A 3 -6.21 8.46 -2.19
CA PHE A 3 -5.98 9.45 -1.13
C PHE A 3 -6.22 10.89 -1.59
N ALA A 4 -5.91 11.20 -2.85
CA ALA A 4 -6.04 12.54 -3.43
C ALA A 4 -7.23 12.70 -4.39
N GLY A 5 -8.19 11.75 -4.40
CA GLY A 5 -9.40 11.86 -5.22
C GLY A 5 -9.77 10.58 -5.98
N SER A 6 -10.33 10.75 -7.18
CA SER A 6 -10.77 9.63 -8.04
C SER A 6 -9.61 8.93 -8.74
N GLU A 7 -8.48 9.61 -8.93
CA GLU A 7 -7.32 9.12 -9.68
C GLU A 7 -6.13 8.77 -8.78
N PHE A 8 -5.33 7.81 -9.23
CA PHE A 8 -4.12 7.41 -8.51
C PHE A 8 -3.05 8.49 -8.65
N SER A 9 -2.31 8.73 -7.56
CA SER A 9 -1.31 9.80 -7.50
C SER A 9 -0.09 9.39 -6.68
N ALA A 10 0.91 10.27 -6.66
CA ALA A 10 2.07 10.11 -5.77
C ALA A 10 1.67 10.06 -4.28
N ALA A 11 0.53 10.65 -3.89
CA ALA A 11 0.03 10.57 -2.53
C ALA A 11 -0.24 9.11 -2.11
N ASP A 12 -0.76 8.28 -3.02
CA ASP A 12 -1.04 6.86 -2.75
C ASP A 12 0.26 6.06 -2.56
N ILE A 13 1.30 6.38 -3.33
CA ILE A 13 2.62 5.77 -3.16
C ILE A 13 3.18 6.16 -1.79
N GLN A 14 3.18 7.46 -1.45
CA GLN A 14 3.71 7.94 -0.19
C GLN A 14 2.97 7.35 1.02
N MET A 15 1.65 7.22 0.93
CA MET A 15 0.81 6.66 1.99
C MET A 15 0.94 5.14 2.13
N SER A 16 1.34 4.41 1.07
CA SER A 16 1.54 2.95 1.16
C SER A 16 2.56 2.61 2.23
N PHE A 17 3.74 3.25 2.21
CA PHE A 17 4.83 2.95 3.14
C PHE A 17 4.40 3.08 4.60
N ALA A 18 3.70 4.17 4.94
CA ALA A 18 3.25 4.39 6.31
C ALA A 18 2.22 3.33 6.75
N LEU A 19 1.33 2.92 5.85
CA LEU A 19 0.30 1.94 6.12
C LEU A 19 0.84 0.51 6.15
N GLU A 20 1.77 0.16 5.28
CA GLU A 20 2.50 -1.11 5.26
C GLU A 20 3.27 -1.29 6.56
N ALA A 21 3.97 -0.24 7.02
CA ALA A 21 4.66 -0.25 8.31
C ALA A 21 3.69 -0.32 9.51
N ALA A 22 2.50 0.29 9.42
CA ALA A 22 1.48 0.16 10.45
C ALA A 22 0.90 -1.27 10.50
N ALA A 23 0.63 -1.87 9.35
CA ALA A 23 0.15 -3.24 9.22
C ALA A 23 1.17 -4.24 9.78
N SER A 24 2.46 -4.07 9.47
CA SER A 24 3.52 -4.98 9.91
C SER A 24 3.74 -4.99 11.42
N ARG A 25 3.32 -3.94 12.14
CA ARG A 25 3.38 -3.82 13.60
C ARG A 25 2.09 -4.28 14.30
N GLY A 26 1.22 -5.03 13.61
CA GLY A 26 -0.05 -5.53 14.16
C GLY A 26 -1.22 -4.55 14.03
N GLY A 27 -1.07 -3.48 13.24
CA GLY A 27 -2.10 -2.47 13.01
C GLY A 27 -3.02 -2.77 11.82
N LEU A 28 -3.95 -1.83 11.58
CA LEU A 28 -4.98 -1.82 10.53
C LEU A 28 -6.16 -2.80 10.70
N GLY A 29 -5.93 -4.07 11.01
CA GLY A 29 -6.93 -5.07 11.47
C GLY A 29 -8.40 -4.88 11.04
N GLY A 30 -9.34 -5.23 11.92
CA GLY A 30 -10.78 -5.09 11.68
C GLY A 30 -11.30 -3.64 11.83
N GLN A 31 -10.51 -2.76 12.43
CA GLN A 31 -10.92 -1.38 12.74
C GLN A 31 -10.79 -0.44 11.55
N TYR A 32 -9.92 -0.75 10.58
CA TYR A 32 -9.64 0.12 9.44
C TYR A 32 -9.85 -0.58 8.09
N PRO A 33 -11.08 -1.07 7.78
CA PRO A 33 -11.34 -1.88 6.60
C PRO A 33 -11.01 -1.16 5.28
N LYS A 34 -11.16 0.19 5.24
CA LYS A 34 -10.81 0.99 4.06
C LYS A 34 -9.29 1.07 3.82
N LEU A 35 -8.49 1.04 4.87
CA LEU A 35 -7.03 1.05 4.77
C LEU A 35 -6.50 -0.33 4.37
N THR A 36 -7.09 -1.40 4.91
CA THR A 36 -6.82 -2.77 4.45
C THR A 36 -7.17 -2.95 2.97
N ALA A 37 -8.34 -2.46 2.54
CA ALA A 37 -8.73 -2.49 1.13
C ALA A 37 -7.84 -1.62 0.23
N PHE A 38 -7.31 -0.51 0.76
CA PHE A 38 -6.33 0.31 0.04
C PHE A 38 -5.02 -0.46 -0.19
N LEU A 39 -4.48 -1.13 0.84
CA LEU A 39 -3.25 -1.92 0.72
C LEU A 39 -3.41 -3.04 -0.31
N ALA A 40 -4.48 -3.83 -0.23
CA ALA A 40 -4.76 -4.87 -1.22
C ALA A 40 -4.81 -4.32 -2.66
N ARG A 41 -5.47 -3.17 -2.84
CA ARG A 41 -5.61 -2.53 -4.15
C ARG A 41 -4.30 -1.96 -4.69
N ILE A 42 -3.43 -1.37 -3.85
CA ILE A 42 -2.16 -0.81 -4.33
C ILE A 42 -1.15 -1.93 -4.64
N HIS A 43 -1.14 -3.02 -3.86
CA HIS A 43 -0.32 -4.21 -4.10
C HIS A 43 -0.71 -4.93 -5.40
N ALA A 44 -1.99 -4.96 -5.75
CA ALA A 44 -2.47 -5.58 -6.99
C ALA A 44 -2.04 -4.85 -8.28
N ARG A 45 -1.40 -3.67 -8.19
CA ARG A 45 -0.98 -2.92 -9.38
C ARG A 45 0.24 -3.60 -10.03
N PRO A 46 0.25 -3.84 -11.36
CA PRO A 46 1.44 -4.37 -12.04
C PRO A 46 2.70 -3.52 -11.87
N ALA A 47 2.54 -2.20 -11.68
CA ALA A 47 3.64 -1.29 -11.41
C ALA A 47 4.28 -1.51 -10.03
N TYR A 48 3.51 -1.98 -9.05
CA TYR A 48 4.01 -2.32 -7.71
C TYR A 48 4.92 -3.55 -7.80
N ALA A 49 4.48 -4.62 -8.47
CA ALA A 49 5.31 -5.80 -8.71
C ALA A 49 6.63 -5.46 -9.42
N ARG A 50 6.58 -4.67 -10.50
CA ARG A 50 7.81 -4.20 -11.18
C ARG A 50 8.72 -3.35 -10.29
N ALA A 51 8.14 -2.58 -9.36
CA ALA A 51 8.92 -1.79 -8.42
C ALA A 51 9.64 -2.69 -7.40
N LEU A 52 9.02 -3.77 -6.95
CA LEU A 52 9.67 -4.79 -6.10
C LEU A 52 10.80 -5.50 -6.83
N GLU A 53 10.55 -5.94 -8.08
CA GLU A 53 11.56 -6.61 -8.91
C GLU A 53 12.82 -5.74 -9.11
N ARG A 54 12.64 -4.43 -9.29
CA ARG A 54 13.74 -3.48 -9.50
C ARG A 54 14.37 -2.97 -8.20
N GLY A 55 13.57 -2.82 -7.15
CA GLY A 55 13.96 -2.23 -5.87
C GLY A 55 14.63 -3.19 -4.90
N GLY A 56 14.54 -4.51 -5.14
CA GLY A 56 15.07 -5.53 -4.25
C GLY A 56 14.10 -5.88 -3.12
N GLU A 57 14.57 -6.61 -2.09
CA GLU A 57 13.72 -7.04 -0.99
C GLU A 57 13.04 -5.87 -0.29
N TYR A 58 11.71 -5.93 -0.22
CA TYR A 58 10.90 -4.97 0.52
C TYR A 58 10.22 -5.67 1.69
N ALA A 59 10.67 -5.37 2.90
CA ALA A 59 10.27 -6.07 4.13
C ALA A 59 8.77 -6.00 4.45
N TYR A 60 8.02 -5.12 3.78
CA TYR A 60 6.61 -4.86 4.04
C TYR A 60 5.66 -5.22 2.88
N ALA A 61 6.20 -5.64 1.72
CA ALA A 61 5.41 -6.32 0.69
C ALA A 61 5.35 -7.81 1.01
N ARG A 62 4.25 -8.28 1.59
CA ARG A 62 3.91 -9.70 1.63
C ARG A 62 2.49 -9.92 1.17
#